data_AF-C7N2S4-F1
#
_entry.id   AF-C7N2S4-F1
#
_cell.length_a   1.000
_cell.length_b   1.000
_cell.length_c   1.000
_cell.angle_alpha   90.00
_cell.angle_beta   90.00
_cell.angle_gamma   90.00
#
_symmetry.space_group_name_H-M   'P 1'
#
loop_
_entity.id
_entity.type
_entity.pdbx_description
1 polymer ?
#
loop_
_entity_poly.entity_id
_entity_poly.type
_entity_poly.pdbx_seq_one_letter_code
_entity_poly.pdbx_strand_id
1 'polypeptide(L)'
;MMTKIKTKFTNSYLDECQEQTLLRIERNGCWLAFWGLLVALIVQRVAYPADYDITKGEMVVLLVLAVYLTVACMREGVWDRRLRPDAKTNAVVSCIAGLVPGFVMFMQVYGNFPDKIVGCIAAGAFVTLMAGGLCFAVLSILAAAYRKRVAELEAEPDNEEYRLR
;
A
#
# COMPACT_ATOMS: atom_id res chain seq x y z
N MET A 1 -30.91 -9.56 -9.38
CA MET A 1 -30.84 -10.22 -8.05
C MET A 1 -29.78 -9.46 -7.24
N MET A 2 -30.19 -8.36 -6.59
CA MET A 2 -29.29 -7.46 -5.84
C MET A 2 -29.21 -7.94 -4.39
N THR A 3 -28.01 -8.36 -3.98
CA THR A 3 -27.75 -8.79 -2.60
C THR A 3 -27.74 -7.54 -1.71
N LYS A 4 -28.85 -7.30 -1.00
CA LYS A 4 -28.96 -6.30 0.06
C LYS A 4 -27.84 -6.52 1.07
N ILE A 5 -26.92 -5.57 1.20
CA ILE A 5 -26.02 -5.50 2.36
C ILE A 5 -26.90 -5.08 3.53
N LYS A 6 -27.36 -6.06 4.31
CA LYS A 6 -27.95 -5.80 5.63
C LYS A 6 -26.83 -5.25 6.51
N THR A 7 -26.85 -3.96 6.80
CA THR A 7 -26.17 -3.41 7.98
C THR A 7 -26.84 -4.02 9.20
N LYS A 8 -26.27 -5.15 9.64
CA LYS A 8 -26.61 -5.81 10.88
C LYS A 8 -26.11 -4.88 11.97
N PHE A 9 -27.01 -4.14 12.64
CA PHE A 9 -26.68 -3.50 13.92
C PHE A 9 -26.23 -4.62 14.86
N THR A 10 -24.92 -4.83 14.93
CA THR A 10 -24.31 -5.66 15.95
C THR A 10 -24.56 -4.94 17.25
N ASN A 11 -25.27 -5.58 18.19
CA ASN A 11 -25.30 -5.14 19.58
C ASN A 11 -23.85 -5.12 20.08
N SER A 12 -23.22 -3.96 20.04
CA SER A 12 -21.90 -3.73 20.61
C SER A 12 -22.09 -3.36 22.07
N TYR A 13 -21.35 -4.03 22.95
CA TYR A 13 -21.28 -3.64 24.36
C TYR A 13 -20.39 -2.40 24.58
N LEU A 14 -19.69 -1.96 23.53
CA LEU A 14 -18.82 -0.79 23.54
C LEU A 14 -19.58 0.44 23.07
N ASP A 15 -19.43 1.53 23.81
CA ASP A 15 -19.90 2.85 23.40
C ASP A 15 -19.13 3.34 22.16
N GLU A 16 -19.68 4.29 21.40
CA GLU A 16 -19.13 4.74 20.10
C GLU A 16 -17.67 5.24 20.24
N CYS A 17 -17.37 5.94 21.34
CA CYS A 17 -16.01 6.38 21.66
C CYS A 17 -15.03 5.20 21.84
N GLN A 18 -15.51 4.10 22.44
CA GLN A 18 -14.70 2.90 22.64
C GLN A 18 -14.48 2.15 21.32
N GLU A 19 -15.50 2.08 20.46
CA GLU A 19 -15.37 1.47 19.13
C GLU A 19 -14.37 2.23 18.24
N GLN A 20 -14.43 3.57 18.23
CA GLN A 20 -13.43 4.39 17.53
C GLN A 20 -12.01 4.19 18.08
N THR A 21 -11.90 4.00 19.39
CA THR A 21 -10.60 3.72 20.02
C THR A 21 -10.08 2.35 19.61
N LEU A 22 -10.93 1.32 19.59
CA LEU A 22 -10.59 -0.02 19.13
C LEU A 22 -10.13 -0.01 17.67
N LEU A 23 -10.88 0.63 16.77
CA LEU A 23 -10.51 0.79 15.36
C LEU A 23 -9.15 1.49 15.19
N ARG A 24 -8.85 2.46 16.05
CA ARG A 24 -7.53 3.13 16.04
C ARG A 24 -6.41 2.18 16.46
N ILE A 25 -6.65 1.31 17.44
CA ILE A 25 -5.67 0.30 17.90
C ILE A 25 -5.46 -0.74 16.81
N GLU A 26 -6.52 -1.28 16.23
CA GLU A 26 -6.44 -2.28 15.14
C GLU A 26 -5.71 -1.72 13.92
N ARG A 27 -6.03 -0.47 13.53
CA ARG A 27 -5.31 0.23 12.46
C ARG A 27 -3.82 0.39 12.78
N ASN A 28 -3.48 0.79 14.01
CA ASN A 28 -2.09 0.93 14.42
C ASN A 28 -1.36 -0.42 14.43
N GLY A 29 -2.02 -1.49 14.89
CA GLY A 29 -1.48 -2.85 14.86
C GLY A 29 -1.24 -3.34 13.43
N CYS A 30 -2.17 -3.09 12.51
CA CYS A 30 -2.02 -3.40 11.09
C CYS A 30 -0.83 -2.66 10.46
N TRP A 31 -0.66 -1.36 10.76
CA TRP A 31 0.48 -0.58 10.28
C TRP A 31 1.80 -1.05 10.89
N LEU A 32 1.81 -1.44 12.17
CA LEU A 32 2.98 -2.02 12.82
C LEU A 32 3.37 -3.34 12.15
N ALA A 33 2.40 -4.21 11.84
CA ALA A 33 2.67 -5.46 11.12
C ALA A 33 3.22 -5.18 9.71
N PHE A 34 2.63 -4.23 8.99
CA PHE A 34 3.07 -3.85 7.65
C PHE A 34 4.52 -3.33 7.64
N TRP A 35 4.82 -2.31 8.46
CA TRP A 35 6.17 -1.73 8.55
C TRP A 35 7.18 -2.69 9.17
N GLY A 36 6.77 -3.48 10.16
CA GLY A 36 7.62 -4.50 10.80
C GLY A 36 8.06 -5.58 9.81
N LEU A 37 7.12 -6.12 9.03
CA LEU A 37 7.43 -7.07 7.95
C LEU A 37 8.30 -6.43 6.86
N LEU A 38 8.02 -5.19 6.48
CA LEU A 38 8.82 -4.48 5.49
C LEU A 38 10.28 -4.30 5.95
N VAL A 39 10.51 -3.92 7.21
CA VAL A 39 11.86 -3.80 7.78
C VAL A 39 12.53 -5.17 7.87
N ALA A 40 11.82 -6.21 8.32
CA ALA A 40 12.35 -7.58 8.39
C ALA A 40 12.84 -8.06 7.01
N LEU A 41 12.04 -7.84 5.97
CA LEU A 41 12.38 -8.14 4.59
C LEU A 41 13.65 -7.40 4.13
N ILE A 42 13.76 -6.11 4.40
CA ILE A 42 14.96 -5.33 4.03
C ILE A 42 16.20 -5.88 4.73
N VAL A 43 16.11 -6.16 6.03
CA VAL A 43 17.24 -6.71 6.81
C VAL A 43 17.67 -8.06 6.26
N GLN A 44 16.70 -8.96 5.99
CA GLN A 44 16.99 -10.27 5.39
C GLN A 44 17.64 -10.14 4.02
N ARG A 45 17.17 -9.22 3.17
CA ARG A 45 17.74 -8.99 1.84
C ARG A 45 19.18 -8.51 1.89
N VAL A 46 19.53 -7.70 2.87
CA VAL A 46 20.90 -7.21 3.05
C VAL A 46 21.80 -8.27 3.70
N ALA A 47 21.29 -9.02 4.69
CA ALA A 47 22.07 -10.03 5.41
C ALA A 47 22.30 -11.32 4.60
N TYR A 48 21.31 -11.74 3.79
CA TYR A 48 21.34 -13.00 3.04
C TYR A 48 21.00 -12.75 1.55
N PRO A 49 21.89 -12.10 0.79
CA PRO A 49 21.61 -11.69 -0.59
C PRO A 49 21.45 -12.87 -1.58
N ALA A 50 22.03 -14.03 -1.27
CA ALA A 50 22.01 -15.21 -2.16
C ALA A 50 20.76 -16.10 -1.98
N ASP A 51 20.10 -16.03 -0.83
CA ASP A 51 19.05 -16.99 -0.45
C ASP A 51 17.65 -16.38 -0.59
N TYR A 52 17.18 -16.32 -1.85
CA TYR A 52 15.86 -15.79 -2.19
C TYR A 52 14.71 -16.59 -1.57
N ASP A 53 14.94 -17.88 -1.26
CA ASP A 53 13.91 -18.78 -0.74
C ASP A 53 13.48 -18.44 0.69
N ILE A 54 14.40 -17.93 1.52
CA ILE A 54 14.13 -17.60 2.94
C ILE A 54 13.07 -16.50 3.04
N THR A 55 13.09 -15.55 2.11
CA THR A 55 12.28 -14.32 2.15
C THR A 55 10.95 -14.44 1.39
N LYS A 56 10.67 -15.59 0.73
CA LYS A 56 9.44 -15.76 -0.09
C LYS A 56 8.16 -15.68 0.74
N GLY A 57 8.13 -16.32 1.91
CA GLY A 57 6.95 -16.35 2.77
C GLY A 57 6.54 -14.95 3.23
N GLU A 58 7.51 -14.17 3.70
CA GLU A 58 7.28 -12.79 4.16
C GLU A 58 6.79 -11.87 3.03
N MET A 59 7.36 -12.02 1.83
CA MET A 59 6.92 -11.28 0.65
C MET A 59 5.47 -11.58 0.29
N VAL A 60 5.05 -12.85 0.37
CA VAL A 60 3.66 -13.26 0.12
C VAL A 60 2.70 -12.67 1.16
N VAL A 61 3.06 -12.74 2.44
CA VAL A 61 2.23 -12.19 3.52
C VAL A 61 2.09 -10.67 3.38
N LEU A 62 3.19 -9.96 3.10
CA LEU A 62 3.15 -8.52 2.88
C LEU A 62 2.29 -8.15 1.66
N LEU A 63 2.41 -8.90 0.55
CA LEU A 63 1.65 -8.66 -0.66
C LEU A 63 0.15 -8.87 -0.44
N VAL A 64 -0.25 -9.96 0.22
CA VAL A 64 -1.65 -10.24 0.53
C VAL A 64 -2.25 -9.14 1.40
N LEU A 65 -1.52 -8.72 2.44
CA LEU A 65 -1.95 -7.63 3.31
C LEU A 65 -2.09 -6.30 2.53
N ALA A 66 -1.11 -5.97 1.69
CA ALA A 66 -1.13 -4.75 0.87
C ALA A 66 -2.31 -4.73 -0.11
N VAL A 67 -2.56 -5.85 -0.81
CA VAL A 67 -3.67 -5.98 -1.76
C VAL A 67 -5.00 -5.90 -1.03
N TYR A 68 -5.14 -6.57 0.12
CA TYR A 68 -6.36 -6.50 0.92
C TYR A 68 -6.69 -5.06 1.33
N LEU A 69 -5.72 -4.34 1.89
CA LEU A 69 -5.90 -2.94 2.28
C LEU A 69 -6.28 -2.06 1.09
N THR A 70 -5.57 -2.22 -0.03
CA THR A 70 -5.84 -1.45 -1.26
C THR A 70 -7.25 -1.71 -1.77
N VAL A 71 -7.67 -2.97 -1.89
CA VAL A 71 -9.00 -3.33 -2.39
C VAL A 71 -10.09 -2.85 -1.43
N ALA A 72 -9.89 -3.01 -0.12
CA ALA A 72 -10.84 -2.53 0.88
C ALA A 72 -11.05 -1.00 0.78
N CYS A 73 -9.96 -0.23 0.73
CA CYS A 73 -10.02 1.23 0.53
C CYS A 73 -10.73 1.61 -0.77
N MET A 74 -10.43 0.91 -1.87
CA MET A 74 -11.04 1.17 -3.17
C MET A 74 -12.55 0.88 -3.19
N ARG A 75 -13.02 -0.17 -2.51
CA ARG A 75 -14.45 -0.51 -2.45
C ARG A 75 -15.28 0.57 -1.76
N GLU A 76 -14.71 1.16 -0.70
CA GLU A 76 -15.32 2.24 0.08
C GLU A 76 -15.09 3.63 -0.53
N GLY A 77 -14.40 3.74 -1.67
CA GLY A 77 -14.12 5.04 -2.29
C GLY A 77 -13.18 5.93 -1.46
N VAL A 78 -12.30 5.32 -0.66
CA VAL A 78 -11.28 6.01 0.15
C VAL A 78 -9.91 5.91 -0.54
N TRP A 79 -9.31 7.05 -0.86
CA TRP A 79 -7.97 7.11 -1.47
C TRP A 79 -6.89 7.31 -0.41
N ASP A 80 -6.75 8.54 0.09
CA ASP A 80 -5.84 8.92 1.17
C ASP A 80 -6.40 10.21 1.80
N ARG A 81 -6.11 10.42 3.08
CA ARG A 81 -6.50 11.61 3.82
C ARG A 81 -5.72 12.86 3.40
N ARG A 82 -4.49 12.71 2.88
CA ARG A 82 -3.60 13.84 2.54
C ARG A 82 -3.18 13.88 1.08
N LEU A 83 -3.09 12.73 0.42
CA LEU A 83 -2.66 12.64 -0.98
C LEU A 83 -3.86 12.72 -1.91
N ARG A 84 -3.75 13.50 -2.98
CA ARG A 84 -4.74 13.53 -4.05
C ARG A 84 -4.38 12.50 -5.13
N PRO A 85 -5.36 11.87 -5.79
CA PRO A 85 -5.14 10.95 -6.92
C PRO A 85 -4.75 11.71 -8.20
N ASP A 86 -3.67 12.50 -8.13
CA ASP A 86 -3.13 13.29 -9.22
C ASP A 86 -1.79 12.72 -9.69
N ALA A 87 -1.49 12.90 -10.98
CA ALA A 87 -0.28 12.38 -11.60
C ALA A 87 1.00 12.92 -10.94
N LYS A 88 1.00 14.19 -10.51
CA LYS A 88 2.15 14.79 -9.81
C LYS A 88 2.41 14.11 -8.46
N THR A 89 1.37 13.90 -7.67
CA THR A 89 1.47 13.24 -6.37
C THR A 89 1.89 11.79 -6.53
N ASN A 90 1.30 11.08 -7.49
CA ASN A 90 1.68 9.69 -7.80
C ASN A 90 3.15 9.60 -8.24
N ALA A 91 3.65 10.56 -9.02
CA ALA A 91 5.06 10.59 -9.42
C ALA A 91 5.99 10.74 -8.22
N VAL A 92 5.70 11.69 -7.31
CA VAL A 92 6.51 11.90 -6.09
C VAL A 92 6.52 10.65 -5.21
N VAL A 93 5.35 10.06 -4.96
CA VAL A 93 5.21 8.83 -4.15
C VAL A 93 5.97 7.68 -4.78
N SER A 94 5.86 7.51 -6.09
CA SER A 94 6.54 6.43 -6.83
C SER A 94 8.05 6.60 -6.86
N CYS A 95 8.55 7.84 -6.94
CA CYS A 95 9.97 8.12 -6.81
C CYS A 95 10.50 7.70 -5.43
N ILE A 96 9.81 8.08 -4.36
CA ILE A 96 10.19 7.70 -2.99
C ILE A 96 10.13 6.18 -2.82
N ALA A 97 9.07 5.54 -3.32
CA ALA A 97 8.90 4.09 -3.26
C ALA A 97 9.97 3.33 -4.06
N GLY A 98 10.41 3.87 -5.20
CA GLY A 98 11.46 3.28 -6.03
C GLY A 98 12.86 3.40 -5.44
N LEU A 99 13.14 4.44 -4.65
CA LEU A 99 14.46 4.65 -4.03
C LEU A 99 14.84 3.54 -3.04
N VAL A 100 13.86 3.01 -2.31
CA VAL A 100 14.10 1.95 -1.31
C VAL A 100 14.69 0.67 -1.94
N PRO A 101 14.04 0.01 -2.92
CA PRO A 101 14.62 -1.18 -3.57
C PRO A 101 15.90 -0.87 -4.36
N GLY A 102 16.01 0.34 -4.94
CA GLY A 102 17.24 0.78 -5.61
C GLY A 102 18.43 0.87 -4.67
N PHE A 103 18.22 1.41 -3.47
CA PHE A 103 19.23 1.49 -2.42
C PHE A 103 19.63 0.10 -1.90
N VAL A 104 18.66 -0.80 -1.70
CA VAL A 104 18.95 -2.19 -1.30
C VAL A 104 19.80 -2.89 -2.37
N MET A 105 19.45 -2.77 -3.65
CA MET A 105 20.24 -3.34 -4.75
C MET A 105 21.65 -2.77 -4.80
N PHE A 106 21.80 -1.44 -4.62
CA PHE A 106 23.11 -0.81 -4.56
C PHE A 106 23.99 -1.42 -3.46
N MET A 107 23.45 -1.57 -2.25
CA MET A 107 24.17 -2.18 -1.11
C MET A 107 24.59 -3.62 -1.40
N GLN A 108 23.70 -4.42 -2.01
CA GLN A 108 23.98 -5.82 -2.35
C GLN A 108 25.10 -5.95 -3.39
N VAL A 109 25.06 -5.14 -4.46
CA VAL A 109 26.08 -5.20 -5.51
C VAL A 109 27.41 -4.65 -4.99
N TYR A 110 27.38 -3.57 -4.22
CA TYR A 110 28.57 -2.98 -3.61
C TYR A 110 29.27 -3.95 -2.65
N GLY A 111 28.53 -4.69 -1.83
CA GLY A 111 29.09 -5.70 -0.94
C GLY A 111 29.80 -6.86 -1.67
N ASN A 112 29.37 -7.18 -2.90
CA ASN A 112 29.98 -8.23 -3.72
C ASN A 112 31.12 -7.73 -4.63
N PHE A 113 31.03 -6.49 -5.10
CA PHE A 113 31.95 -5.91 -6.09
C PHE A 113 32.35 -4.47 -5.74
N PRO A 114 33.10 -4.26 -4.63
CA PRO A 114 33.42 -2.92 -4.13
C PRO A 114 34.24 -2.08 -5.13
N ASP A 115 35.08 -2.72 -5.93
CA ASP A 115 35.94 -2.04 -6.92
C ASP A 115 35.17 -1.49 -8.13
N LYS A 116 33.90 -1.90 -8.32
CA LYS A 116 33.07 -1.56 -9.49
C LYS A 116 31.94 -0.60 -9.12
N ILE A 117 32.28 0.53 -8.51
CA ILE A 117 31.31 1.54 -8.03
C ILE A 117 30.36 2.01 -9.14
N VAL A 118 30.86 2.24 -10.35
CA VAL A 118 30.03 2.66 -11.50
C VAL A 118 28.95 1.63 -11.82
N GLY A 119 29.29 0.34 -11.76
CA GLY A 119 28.33 -0.75 -11.96
C GLY A 119 27.30 -0.84 -10.83
N CYS A 120 27.71 -0.58 -9.58
CA CYS A 120 26.80 -0.55 -8.43
C CYS A 120 25.76 0.57 -8.58
N ILE A 121 26.20 1.78 -8.94
CA ILE A 121 25.32 2.94 -9.18
C ILE A 121 24.37 2.64 -10.33
N ALA A 122 24.87 2.10 -11.44
CA ALA A 122 24.04 1.75 -12.60
C ALA A 122 22.95 0.72 -12.24
N ALA A 123 23.30 -0.32 -11.47
CA ALA A 123 22.34 -1.33 -11.01
C ALA A 123 21.26 -0.74 -10.09
N GLY A 124 21.65 0.08 -9.11
CA GLY A 124 20.72 0.75 -8.21
C GLY A 124 19.80 1.72 -8.95
N ALA A 125 20.33 2.51 -9.88
CA ALA A 125 19.55 3.43 -10.71
C ALA A 125 18.55 2.69 -11.59
N PHE A 126 18.97 1.59 -12.22
CA PHE A 126 18.08 0.76 -13.05
C PHE A 126 16.89 0.22 -12.25
N VAL A 127 17.15 -0.36 -11.06
CA VAL A 127 16.08 -0.86 -10.19
C VAL A 127 15.17 0.27 -9.72
N THR A 128 15.73 1.43 -9.37
CA THR A 128 14.95 2.61 -8.95
C THR A 128 13.97 3.04 -10.04
N LEU A 129 14.45 3.17 -11.28
CA LEU A 129 13.64 3.58 -12.42
C LEU A 129 12.56 2.55 -12.75
N MET A 130 12.90 1.27 -12.74
CA MET A 130 11.95 0.19 -13.03
C MET A 130 10.88 0.06 -11.93
N ALA A 131 11.28 -0.01 -10.66
CA ALA A 131 10.36 -0.13 -9.54
C ALA A 131 9.51 1.14 -9.38
N GLY A 132 10.11 2.33 -9.53
CA GLY A 132 9.39 3.60 -9.51
C GLY A 132 8.41 3.71 -10.67
N GLY A 133 8.81 3.35 -11.89
CA GLY A 133 7.93 3.34 -13.06
C GLY A 133 6.76 2.37 -12.92
N LEU A 134 6.99 1.17 -12.40
CA LEU A 134 5.94 0.19 -12.10
C LEU A 134 4.97 0.71 -11.03
N CYS A 135 5.50 1.29 -9.94
CA CYS A 135 4.69 1.87 -8.87
C CYS A 135 3.80 3.01 -9.40
N PHE A 136 4.36 3.86 -10.27
CA PHE A 136 3.62 4.95 -10.90
C PHE A 136 2.49 4.43 -11.80
N ALA A 137 2.75 3.41 -12.60
CA ALA A 137 1.74 2.78 -13.44
C ALA A 137 0.60 2.21 -12.58
N VAL A 138 0.93 1.47 -11.52
CA VAL A 138 -0.06 0.91 -10.58
C VAL A 138 -0.89 2.01 -9.92
N LEU A 139 -0.26 3.05 -9.36
CA LEU A 139 -0.97 4.16 -8.73
C LEU A 139 -1.85 4.92 -9.73
N SER A 140 -1.43 5.04 -10.98
CA SER A 140 -2.22 5.68 -12.03
C SER A 140 -3.47 4.87 -12.39
N ILE A 141 -3.33 3.54 -12.48
CA ILE A 141 -4.46 2.62 -12.71
C ILE A 141 -5.42 2.67 -11.52
N LEU A 142 -4.90 2.59 -10.29
CA LEU A 142 -5.72 2.69 -9.08
C LEU A 142 -6.44 4.04 -9.01
N ALA A 143 -5.77 5.15 -9.33
CA ALA A 143 -6.39 6.47 -9.34
C ALA A 143 -7.52 6.57 -10.37
N ALA A 144 -7.37 5.93 -11.54
CA ALA A 144 -8.42 5.87 -12.55
C ALA A 144 -9.62 5.01 -12.09
N ALA A 145 -9.36 3.83 -11.53
CA ALA A 145 -10.38 2.97 -10.95
C ALA A 145 -11.12 3.67 -9.79
N TYR A 146 -10.38 4.45 -9.00
CA TYR A 146 -10.90 5.20 -7.85
C TYR A 146 -11.90 6.25 -8.29
N ARG A 147 -11.54 7.09 -9.29
CA ARG A 147 -12.44 8.12 -9.82
C ARG A 147 -13.72 7.52 -10.39
N LYS A 148 -13.62 6.38 -11.08
CA LYS A 148 -14.80 5.66 -11.58
C LYS A 148 -15.69 5.20 -10.42
N ARG A 149 -15.09 4.62 -9.38
CA ARG A 149 -15.84 4.11 -8.23
C ARG A 149 -16.53 5.22 -7.44
N VAL A 150 -15.87 6.35 -7.23
CA VAL A 150 -16.47 7.52 -6.56
C VAL A 150 -17.63 8.07 -7.37
N ALA A 151 -17.49 8.19 -8.69
CA ALA A 151 -18.59 8.63 -9.56
C ALA A 151 -19.81 7.69 -9.52
N GLU A 152 -19.60 6.38 -9.41
CA GLU A 152 -20.68 5.41 -9.22
C GLU A 152 -21.38 5.59 -7.86
N LEU A 153 -20.61 5.86 -6.79
CA LEU A 153 -21.14 6.10 -5.44
C LEU A 153 -21.94 7.41 -5.35
N GLU A 154 -21.51 8.46 -6.05
CA GLU A 154 -22.21 9.75 -6.11
C GLU A 154 -23.44 9.74 -7.03
N ALA A 155 -23.48 8.85 -8.03
CA ALA A 155 -24.61 8.70 -8.93
C ALA A 155 -25.75 7.84 -8.33
N GLU A 156 -25.49 7.15 -7.22
CA GLU A 156 -26.55 6.49 -6.45
C GLU A 156 -27.41 7.60 -5.81
N PRO A 157 -28.71 7.72 -6.17
CA PRO A 157 -29.52 8.83 -5.71
C PRO A 157 -29.53 8.84 -4.19
N ASP A 158 -29.20 10.00 -3.60
CA ASP A 158 -29.34 10.24 -2.18
C ASP A 158 -30.74 9.77 -1.79
N ASN A 159 -30.83 8.77 -0.92
CA ASN A 159 -32.06 8.51 -0.18
C ASN A 159 -32.26 9.73 0.74
N GLU A 160 -32.77 10.84 0.18
CA GLU A 160 -33.13 12.09 0.88
C GLU A 160 -34.06 11.83 2.08
N GLU A 161 -34.64 10.64 2.18
CA GLU A 161 -35.47 10.17 3.30
C GLU A 161 -34.70 10.07 4.65
N TYR A 162 -33.37 10.12 4.68
CA TYR A 162 -32.58 10.00 5.92
C TYR A 162 -31.96 11.31 6.45
N ARG A 163 -32.09 12.44 5.75
CA ARG A 163 -31.58 13.75 6.24
C ARG A 163 -32.58 14.52 7.11
N LEU A 164 -33.81 14.04 7.26
CA LEU A 164 -34.89 14.67 8.02
C LEU A 164 -35.39 13.83 9.21
N ARG A 165 -34.59 12.89 9.73
CA ARG A 165 -34.86 12.21 11.01
C ARG A 165 -33.71 12.39 11.98
#